data_AF-A0A9R0TUR4-F1
#
_entry.id   AF-A0A9R0TUR4-F1
#
_cell.length_a   1.000
_cell.length_b   1.000
_cell.length_c   1.000
_cell.angle_alpha   90.00
_cell.angle_beta   90.00
_cell.angle_gamma   90.00
#
_symmetry.space_group_name_H-M   'P 1'
#
loop_
_entity.id
_entity.type
_entity.pdbx_description
1 polymer ?
#
loop_
_entity_poly.entity_id
_entity_poly.type
_entity_poly.pdbx_seq_one_letter_code
_entity_poly.pdbx_strand_id
1 'polypeptide(L)'
;MICIIHLQIPTADGVAPMSKMTKLQQRYFKTAKYRADSEAEAILLTEIFRAQGKEVMPRDTYELQNPVVKMPGTEFMEKISAALEYFIHERLNTDPEWKDIKVILSDANVPGEGEHKIMSFIRAQRSMENYDPNTRHCLHGHDADLIMLALASHEVHISILREFDNPNGRIPARFYQFVDIWVLREYLELEMKTPGCKQDTERLIDDFIFICFLTGNDFIPRIPSLEINEFAVDLLIEVYKTTFNKMGGYMVNTDKIKDKYGVYLEVTRLEKFFHELSLCEEKILLKRYELQEVCYHPCQ
;
A
#
# COMPACT_ATOMS: atom_id res chain seq x y z
N MET A 1 17.10 -9.14 -22.46
CA MET A 1 16.57 -8.97 -21.09
C MET A 1 15.45 -7.96 -21.22
N ILE A 2 14.18 -8.39 -21.19
CA ILE A 2 13.06 -7.44 -21.34
C ILE A 2 12.89 -6.77 -19.98
N CYS A 3 13.59 -5.66 -19.76
CA CYS A 3 13.25 -4.76 -18.65
C CYS A 3 11.98 -4.02 -19.09
N ILE A 4 10.84 -4.39 -18.53
CA ILE A 4 9.62 -3.60 -18.70
C ILE A 4 9.64 -2.56 -17.59
N ILE A 5 10.10 -1.36 -17.91
CA ILE A 5 9.97 -0.23 -17.00
C ILE A 5 8.53 0.25 -17.13
N HIS A 6 7.66 -0.20 -16.22
CA HIS A 6 6.39 0.46 -15.99
C HIS A 6 6.68 1.63 -15.06
N LEU A 7 6.73 2.84 -15.61
CA LEU A 7 7.04 4.04 -14.84
C LEU A 7 5.82 4.38 -13.97
N GLN A 8 5.81 3.94 -12.71
CA GLN A 8 4.88 4.44 -11.71
C GLN A 8 5.45 5.73 -11.13
N ILE A 9 4.91 6.84 -11.58
CA ILE A 9 5.10 8.11 -10.86
C ILE A 9 3.84 8.28 -10.03
N PRO A 10 3.93 8.59 -8.72
CA PRO A 10 2.75 8.90 -7.88
C PRO A 10 1.87 10.03 -8.46
N THR A 11 2.36 10.75 -9.47
CA THR A 11 1.66 11.75 -10.27
C THR A 11 1.25 11.21 -11.65
N ALA A 12 0.87 9.94 -11.76
CA ALA A 12 0.33 9.34 -12.99
C ALA A 12 -0.88 8.42 -12.71
N ASP A 13 -1.46 8.53 -11.52
CA ASP A 13 -2.74 7.88 -11.20
C ASP A 13 -3.83 8.45 -12.10
N GLY A 14 -4.59 7.56 -12.72
CA GLY A 14 -5.81 7.94 -13.43
C GLY A 14 -6.98 8.08 -12.49
N VAL A 15 -8.18 8.23 -13.06
CA VAL A 15 -9.42 8.28 -12.27
C VAL A 15 -9.58 6.96 -11.49
N ALA A 16 -9.54 7.04 -10.16
CA ALA A 16 -9.67 5.91 -9.25
C ALA A 16 -11.13 5.48 -9.05
N PRO A 17 -11.40 4.26 -8.56
CA PRO A 17 -12.75 3.82 -8.21
C PRO A 17 -13.41 4.70 -7.14
N MET A 18 -14.75 4.72 -7.11
CA MET A 18 -15.53 5.54 -6.17
C MET A 18 -15.14 5.31 -4.70
N SER A 19 -14.85 4.07 -4.31
CA SER A 19 -14.44 3.72 -2.95
C SER A 19 -13.14 4.43 -2.54
N LYS A 20 -12.15 4.53 -3.45
CA LYS A 20 -10.92 5.29 -3.25
C LYS A 20 -11.19 6.79 -3.27
N MET A 21 -12.03 7.27 -4.20
CA MET A 21 -12.36 8.69 -4.34
C MET A 21 -12.94 9.29 -3.05
N THR A 22 -13.81 8.56 -2.34
CA THR A 22 -14.34 9.02 -1.04
C THR A 22 -13.23 9.25 -0.01
N LYS A 23 -12.23 8.37 0.05
CA LYS A 23 -11.08 8.54 0.95
C LYS A 23 -10.15 9.67 0.52
N LEU A 24 -9.87 9.77 -0.78
CA LEU A 24 -9.10 10.89 -1.33
C LEU A 24 -9.76 12.23 -0.99
N GLN A 25 -11.08 12.32 -1.17
CA GLN A 25 -11.86 13.49 -0.80
C GLN A 25 -11.68 13.84 0.68
N GLN A 26 -11.88 12.89 1.60
CA GLN A 26 -11.68 13.10 3.04
C GLN A 26 -10.24 13.57 3.35
N ARG A 27 -9.24 12.96 2.73
CA ARG A 27 -7.82 13.33 2.89
C ARG A 27 -7.56 14.76 2.41
N TYR A 28 -8.13 15.17 1.28
CA TYR A 28 -8.00 16.52 0.75
C TYR A 28 -8.66 17.56 1.66
N PHE A 29 -9.89 17.31 2.15
CA PHE A 29 -10.54 18.19 3.11
C PHE A 29 -9.71 18.36 4.39
N LYS A 30 -9.19 17.25 4.93
CA LYS A 30 -8.33 17.27 6.12
C LYS A 30 -7.04 18.06 5.88
N THR A 31 -6.41 17.85 4.72
CA THR A 31 -5.17 18.53 4.32
C THR A 31 -5.40 20.03 4.13
N ALA A 32 -6.50 20.42 3.47
CA ALA A 32 -6.86 21.83 3.29
C ALA A 32 -7.10 22.52 4.63
N LYS A 33 -7.81 21.86 5.55
CA LYS A 33 -8.02 22.38 6.91
C LYS A 33 -6.71 22.56 7.66
N TYR A 34 -5.85 21.52 7.71
CA TYR A 34 -4.56 21.62 8.39
C TYR A 34 -3.66 22.72 7.84
N ARG A 35 -3.73 22.98 6.53
CA ARG A 35 -3.01 24.10 5.92
C ARG A 35 -3.54 25.43 6.40
N ALA A 36 -4.85 25.63 6.37
CA ALA A 36 -5.46 26.86 6.88
C ALA A 36 -5.11 27.09 8.36
N ASP A 37 -5.18 26.04 9.19
CA ASP A 37 -4.81 26.10 10.60
C ASP A 37 -3.31 26.45 10.78
N SER A 38 -2.42 25.77 10.03
CA SER A 38 -0.96 26.03 10.05
C SER A 38 -0.59 27.42 9.51
N GLU A 39 -1.33 27.94 8.54
CA GLU A 39 -1.16 29.30 8.01
C GLU A 39 -1.58 30.34 9.05
N ALA A 40 -2.73 30.16 9.70
CA ALA A 40 -3.18 31.04 10.77
C ALA A 40 -2.19 31.04 11.96
N GLU A 41 -1.70 29.87 12.36
CA GLU A 41 -0.69 29.74 13.42
C GLU A 41 0.63 30.42 13.03
N ALA A 42 1.09 30.24 11.78
CA ALA A 42 2.32 30.88 11.29
C ALA A 42 2.21 32.41 11.26
N ILE A 43 1.04 32.95 10.91
CA ILE A 43 0.78 34.40 10.94
C ILE A 43 0.87 34.92 12.39
N LEU A 44 0.19 34.27 13.33
CA LEU A 44 0.22 34.64 14.75
C LEU A 44 1.65 34.60 15.31
N LEU A 45 2.41 33.54 15.02
CA LEU A 45 3.80 33.42 15.45
C LEU A 45 4.68 34.51 14.84
N THR A 46 4.46 34.85 13.57
CA THR A 46 5.18 35.94 12.89
C THR A 46 4.93 37.28 13.55
N GLU A 47 3.68 37.58 13.94
CA GLU A 47 3.33 38.80 14.67
C GLU A 47 4.00 38.85 16.05
N ILE A 48 3.97 37.75 16.80
CA ILE A 48 4.64 37.64 18.10
C ILE A 48 6.15 37.86 17.97
N PHE A 49 6.79 37.24 16.99
CA PHE A 49 8.23 37.38 16.77
C PHE A 49 8.62 38.80 16.34
N ARG A 50 7.83 39.43 15.47
CA ARG A 50 8.02 40.85 15.09
C ARG A 50 7.85 41.77 16.30
N ALA A 51 6.85 41.52 17.15
CA ALA A 51 6.66 42.28 18.40
C ALA A 51 7.84 42.11 19.39
N GLN A 52 8.52 40.96 19.36
CA GLN A 52 9.76 40.71 20.10
C GLN A 52 11.03 41.28 19.43
N GLY A 53 10.89 41.99 18.30
CA GLY A 53 12.01 42.55 17.55
C GLY A 53 12.86 41.51 16.81
N LYS A 54 12.35 40.30 16.60
CA LYS A 54 13.03 39.25 15.83
C LYS A 54 12.66 39.36 14.35
N GLU A 55 13.66 39.18 13.50
CA GLU A 55 13.48 39.13 12.04
C GLU A 55 12.84 37.79 11.64
N VAL A 56 11.82 37.84 10.78
CA VAL A 56 11.10 36.65 10.29
C VAL A 56 11.19 36.63 8.76
N MET A 57 11.78 35.55 8.24
CA MET A 57 11.93 35.35 6.80
C MET A 57 10.55 35.14 6.12
N PRO A 58 10.36 35.64 4.89
CA PRO A 58 9.17 35.34 4.10
C PRO A 58 9.01 33.83 3.90
N ARG A 59 7.77 33.34 3.96
CA ARG A 59 7.45 31.94 3.68
C ARG A 59 7.31 31.76 2.18
N ASP A 60 8.06 30.81 1.62
CA ASP A 60 7.84 30.38 0.23
C ASP A 60 6.53 29.60 0.13
N THR A 61 5.60 30.08 -0.67
CA THR A 61 4.38 29.35 -1.03
C THR A 61 4.59 28.71 -2.40
N TYR A 62 4.85 27.40 -2.43
CA TYR A 62 4.96 26.65 -3.69
C TYR A 62 3.59 26.08 -4.07
N GLU A 63 3.07 26.45 -5.23
CA GLU A 63 1.79 25.92 -5.76
C GLU A 63 1.77 24.39 -5.83
N LEU A 64 2.92 23.77 -6.10
CA LEU A 64 3.12 22.32 -6.12
C LEU A 64 2.93 21.62 -4.78
N GLN A 65 2.91 22.38 -3.68
CA GLN A 65 2.51 21.81 -2.40
C GLN A 65 1.03 21.48 -2.41
N ASN A 66 0.16 22.15 -3.17
CA ASN A 66 -1.26 21.79 -3.26
C ASN A 66 -1.44 20.41 -3.92
N PRO A 67 -1.88 19.39 -3.16
CA PRO A 67 -1.94 18.04 -3.70
C PRO A 67 -3.10 17.89 -4.71
N VAL A 68 -4.06 18.83 -4.76
CA VAL A 68 -5.12 18.86 -5.79
C VAL A 68 -4.54 19.07 -7.19
N VAL A 69 -3.41 19.77 -7.31
CA VAL A 69 -2.71 19.99 -8.59
C VAL A 69 -2.21 18.66 -9.18
N LYS A 70 -2.05 17.62 -8.36
CA LYS A 70 -1.59 16.28 -8.78
C LYS A 70 -2.74 15.34 -9.15
N MET A 71 -3.96 15.86 -9.28
CA MET A 71 -5.12 15.05 -9.67
C MET A 71 -5.24 14.90 -11.19
N PRO A 72 -5.68 13.74 -11.69
CA PRO A 72 -5.94 13.54 -13.11
C PRO A 72 -6.94 14.57 -13.64
N GLY A 73 -6.72 15.04 -14.87
CA GLY A 73 -7.53 16.08 -15.52
C GLY A 73 -7.10 17.53 -15.22
N THR A 74 -5.98 17.73 -14.52
CA THR A 74 -5.38 19.06 -14.34
C THR A 74 -4.37 19.37 -15.44
N GLU A 75 -4.22 20.65 -15.79
CA GLU A 75 -3.20 21.11 -16.76
C GLU A 75 -1.77 20.70 -16.34
N PHE A 76 -1.50 20.68 -15.03
CA PHE A 76 -0.22 20.20 -14.51
C PHE A 76 0.06 18.74 -14.92
N MET A 77 -0.92 17.87 -14.77
CA MET A 77 -0.77 16.45 -15.11
C MET A 77 -0.66 16.23 -16.62
N GLU A 78 -1.34 17.04 -17.44
CA GLU A 78 -1.15 17.03 -18.90
C GLU A 78 0.30 17.40 -19.28
N LYS A 79 0.86 18.44 -18.65
CA LYS A 79 2.26 18.83 -18.85
C LYS A 79 3.24 17.75 -18.41
N ILE A 80 2.95 17.06 -17.30
CA ILE A 80 3.76 15.93 -16.82
C ILE A 80 3.70 14.78 -17.83
N SER A 81 2.52 14.38 -18.33
CA SER A 81 2.39 13.36 -19.37
C SER A 81 3.24 13.67 -20.59
N ALA A 82 3.12 14.89 -21.14
CA ALA A 82 3.88 15.31 -22.32
C ALA A 82 5.40 15.34 -22.06
N ALA A 83 5.83 15.79 -20.87
CA ALA A 83 7.23 15.79 -20.49
C ALA A 83 7.81 14.37 -20.35
N LEU A 84 7.03 13.42 -19.84
CA LEU A 84 7.44 12.03 -19.71
C LEU A 84 7.54 11.33 -21.06
N GLU A 85 6.56 11.54 -21.95
CA GLU A 85 6.63 11.03 -23.32
C GLU A 85 7.89 11.54 -24.03
N TYR A 86 8.15 12.85 -23.95
CA TYR A 86 9.36 13.45 -24.50
C TYR A 86 10.63 12.81 -23.90
N PHE A 87 10.69 12.68 -22.58
CA PHE A 87 11.84 12.08 -21.89
C PHE A 87 12.09 10.64 -22.33
N ILE A 88 11.03 9.81 -22.43
CA ILE A 88 11.15 8.42 -22.88
C ILE A 88 11.67 8.38 -24.32
N HIS A 89 11.11 9.20 -25.22
CA HIS A 89 11.58 9.28 -26.60
C HIS A 89 13.01 9.76 -26.71
N GLU A 90 13.42 10.74 -25.92
CA GLU A 90 14.81 11.20 -25.85
C GLU A 90 15.72 10.04 -25.43
N ARG A 91 15.41 9.37 -24.31
CA ARG A 91 16.22 8.27 -23.76
C ARG A 91 16.38 7.11 -24.72
N LEU A 92 15.31 6.67 -25.37
CA LEU A 92 15.35 5.59 -26.36
C LEU A 92 16.24 5.93 -27.57
N ASN A 93 16.40 7.22 -27.90
CA ASN A 93 17.20 7.67 -29.05
C ASN A 93 18.65 8.01 -28.68
N THR A 94 18.91 8.45 -27.45
CA THR A 94 20.22 8.98 -27.04
C THR A 94 21.01 8.02 -26.15
N ASP A 95 20.33 7.19 -25.36
CA ASP A 95 20.94 6.36 -24.33
C ASP A 95 21.10 4.90 -24.80
N PRO A 96 22.33 4.40 -24.99
CA PRO A 96 22.56 3.02 -25.41
C PRO A 96 21.97 1.97 -24.46
N GLU A 97 21.82 2.28 -23.17
CA GLU A 97 21.26 1.35 -22.18
C GLU A 97 19.76 1.10 -22.41
N TRP A 98 19.07 2.00 -23.11
CA TRP A 98 17.63 1.92 -23.39
C TRP A 98 17.30 1.19 -24.69
N LYS A 99 18.31 0.85 -25.50
CA LYS A 99 18.12 0.31 -26.86
C LYS A 99 17.31 -1.00 -26.90
N ASP A 100 17.51 -1.87 -25.92
CA ASP A 100 16.87 -3.19 -25.84
C ASP A 100 15.77 -3.25 -24.76
N ILE A 101 15.27 -2.09 -24.32
CA ILE A 101 14.25 -1.94 -23.28
C ILE A 101 12.90 -1.60 -23.92
N LYS A 102 11.83 -2.28 -23.48
CA LYS A 102 10.47 -1.92 -23.85
C LYS A 102 9.86 -1.06 -22.74
N VAL A 103 9.59 0.21 -23.05
CA VAL A 103 8.99 1.16 -22.11
C VAL A 103 7.49 1.27 -22.39
N ILE A 104 6.68 1.18 -21.34
CA ILE A 104 5.22 1.36 -21.42
C ILE A 104 4.86 2.50 -20.47
N LEU A 105 4.33 3.59 -21.02
CA LEU A 105 3.78 4.69 -20.25
C LEU A 105 2.26 4.52 -20.11
N SER A 106 1.78 4.57 -18.86
CA SER A 106 0.35 4.56 -18.54
C SER A 106 0.05 5.77 -17.67
N ASP A 107 -0.28 6.89 -18.33
CA ASP A 107 -0.40 8.19 -17.70
C ASP A 107 -1.74 8.40 -16.97
N ALA A 108 -1.99 9.64 -16.54
CA ALA A 108 -3.19 10.02 -15.80
C ALA A 108 -4.49 10.00 -16.64
N ASN A 109 -4.39 9.90 -17.97
CA ASN A 109 -5.55 9.76 -18.84
C ASN A 109 -6.06 8.32 -18.91
N VAL A 110 -5.24 7.34 -18.51
CA VAL A 110 -5.64 5.93 -18.37
C VAL A 110 -6.28 5.71 -17.00
N PRO A 111 -7.59 5.37 -16.92
CA PRO A 111 -8.28 5.18 -15.65
C PRO A 111 -7.65 4.10 -14.77
N GLY A 112 -7.76 4.27 -13.45
CA GLY A 112 -7.25 3.35 -12.44
C GLY A 112 -6.00 3.86 -11.71
N GLU A 113 -5.84 3.37 -10.49
CA GLU A 113 -4.69 3.63 -9.63
C GLU A 113 -3.43 2.96 -10.21
N GLY A 114 -2.27 3.62 -10.11
CA GLY A 114 -1.03 3.18 -10.72
C GLY A 114 -0.63 1.75 -10.35
N GLU A 115 -0.70 1.41 -9.06
CA GLU A 115 -0.41 0.06 -8.56
C GLU A 115 -1.36 -1.00 -9.15
N HIS A 116 -2.64 -0.68 -9.27
CA HIS A 116 -3.63 -1.59 -9.84
C HIS A 116 -3.48 -1.72 -11.37
N LYS A 117 -3.05 -0.66 -12.07
CA LYS A 117 -2.70 -0.71 -13.51
C LYS A 117 -1.53 -1.68 -13.75
N ILE A 118 -0.47 -1.58 -12.94
CA ILE A 118 0.69 -2.48 -12.99
C ILE A 118 0.30 -3.92 -12.70
N MET A 119 -0.45 -4.14 -11.63
CA MET A 119 -0.86 -5.50 -11.25
C MET A 119 -1.79 -6.12 -12.31
N SER A 120 -2.62 -5.31 -12.97
CA SER A 120 -3.44 -5.76 -14.09
C SER A 120 -2.58 -6.14 -15.29
N PHE A 121 -1.51 -5.37 -15.57
CA PHE A 121 -0.54 -5.70 -16.61
C PHE A 121 0.18 -7.02 -16.31
N ILE A 122 0.70 -7.21 -15.09
CA ILE A 122 1.37 -8.46 -14.68
C ILE A 122 0.44 -9.66 -14.84
N ARG A 123 -0.80 -9.58 -14.34
CA ARG A 123 -1.80 -10.65 -14.50
C ARG A 123 -2.12 -10.95 -15.97
N ALA A 124 -2.18 -9.92 -16.81
CA ALA A 124 -2.43 -10.09 -18.24
C ALA A 124 -1.22 -10.70 -18.98
N GLN A 125 0.01 -10.41 -18.56
CA GLN A 125 1.20 -11.09 -19.09
C GLN A 125 1.21 -12.57 -18.69
N ARG A 126 0.93 -12.87 -17.41
CA ARG A 126 0.90 -14.23 -16.87
C ARG A 126 -0.11 -15.15 -17.58
N SER A 127 -1.19 -14.60 -18.13
CA SER A 127 -2.20 -15.36 -18.87
C SER A 127 -1.84 -15.64 -20.33
N MET A 128 -0.71 -15.13 -20.84
CA MET A 128 -0.23 -15.38 -22.20
C MET A 128 0.44 -16.74 -22.32
N GLU A 129 0.24 -17.45 -23.44
CA GLU A 129 0.76 -18.81 -23.66
C GLU A 129 2.30 -18.90 -23.62
N ASN A 130 3.00 -17.83 -24.04
CA ASN A 130 4.46 -17.78 -24.10
C ASN A 130 5.09 -17.00 -22.93
N TYR A 131 4.34 -16.80 -21.84
CA TYR A 131 4.87 -16.12 -20.66
C TYR A 131 5.94 -16.97 -19.97
N ASP A 132 7.09 -16.38 -19.64
CA ASP A 132 8.11 -17.04 -18.84
C ASP A 132 7.74 -16.94 -17.34
N PRO A 133 7.42 -18.06 -16.66
CA PRO A 133 7.07 -18.04 -15.23
C PRO A 133 8.23 -17.60 -14.32
N ASN A 134 9.46 -17.57 -14.83
CA ASN A 134 10.64 -17.10 -14.09
C ASN A 134 10.98 -15.63 -14.37
N THR A 135 10.08 -14.90 -15.03
CA THR A 135 10.21 -13.45 -15.20
C THR A 135 10.39 -12.79 -13.84
N ARG A 136 11.41 -11.94 -13.73
CA ARG A 136 11.72 -11.20 -12.50
C ARG A 136 11.09 -9.81 -12.56
N HIS A 137 10.23 -9.53 -11.60
CA HIS A 137 9.52 -8.26 -11.46
C HIS A 137 10.14 -7.42 -10.34
N CYS A 138 10.32 -6.13 -10.60
CA CYS A 138 10.76 -5.17 -9.59
C CYS A 138 9.79 -3.99 -9.59
N LEU A 139 9.06 -3.82 -8.49
CA LEU A 139 8.11 -2.73 -8.30
C LEU A 139 8.78 -1.62 -7.50
N HIS A 140 8.67 -0.36 -7.94
CA HIS A 140 9.19 0.76 -7.18
C HIS A 140 8.04 1.53 -6.51
N GLY A 141 8.06 1.62 -5.18
CA GLY A 141 7.08 2.37 -4.42
C GLY A 141 7.11 2.11 -2.92
N HIS A 142 6.60 3.06 -2.13
CA HIS A 142 6.67 3.03 -0.67
C HIS A 142 5.42 2.41 -0.01
N ASP A 143 4.33 2.26 -0.76
CA ASP A 143 3.04 1.84 -0.18
C ASP A 143 3.07 0.37 0.31
N ALA A 144 2.38 0.12 1.42
CA ALA A 144 2.25 -1.22 2.00
C ALA A 144 1.36 -2.12 1.14
N ASP A 145 0.42 -1.52 0.40
CA ASP A 145 -0.50 -2.23 -0.51
C ASP A 145 0.27 -2.95 -1.62
N LEU A 146 1.44 -2.44 -2.04
CA LEU A 146 2.33 -3.13 -2.99
C LEU A 146 2.78 -4.51 -2.50
N ILE A 147 2.99 -4.72 -1.19
CA ILE A 147 3.35 -6.03 -0.64
C ILE A 147 2.18 -7.00 -0.83
N MET A 148 0.97 -6.56 -0.45
CA MET A 148 -0.24 -7.39 -0.56
C MET A 148 -0.58 -7.69 -2.01
N LEU A 149 -0.48 -6.70 -2.89
CA LEU A 149 -0.70 -6.86 -4.32
C LEU A 149 0.35 -7.77 -4.98
N ALA A 150 1.62 -7.67 -4.58
CA ALA A 150 2.67 -8.54 -5.07
C ALA A 150 2.45 -10.00 -4.64
N LEU A 151 2.05 -10.23 -3.38
CA LEU A 151 1.64 -11.57 -2.92
C LEU A 151 0.45 -12.11 -3.73
N ALA A 152 -0.59 -11.28 -3.94
CA ALA A 152 -1.79 -11.63 -4.71
C ALA A 152 -1.52 -11.88 -6.21
N SER A 153 -0.37 -11.45 -6.74
CA SER A 153 0.00 -11.74 -8.13
C SER A 153 0.35 -13.22 -8.33
N HIS A 154 0.76 -13.89 -7.24
CA HIS A 154 1.37 -15.22 -7.21
C HIS A 154 2.62 -15.36 -8.11
N GLU A 155 3.23 -14.28 -8.57
CA GLU A 155 4.53 -14.31 -9.25
C GLU A 155 5.63 -14.74 -8.28
N VAL A 156 6.47 -15.69 -8.71
CA VAL A 156 7.52 -16.24 -7.86
C VAL A 156 8.60 -15.19 -7.61
N HIS A 157 9.12 -14.56 -8.66
CA HIS A 157 10.25 -13.65 -8.56
C HIS A 157 9.81 -12.19 -8.62
N ILE A 158 9.20 -11.69 -7.55
CA ILE A 158 8.81 -10.27 -7.42
C ILE A 158 9.50 -9.63 -6.21
N SER A 159 10.10 -8.46 -6.43
CA SER A 159 10.70 -7.62 -5.39
C SER A 159 10.08 -6.22 -5.40
N ILE A 160 10.09 -5.56 -4.25
CA ILE A 160 9.72 -4.15 -4.12
C ILE A 160 10.96 -3.33 -3.75
N LEU A 161 11.29 -2.36 -4.58
CA LEU A 161 12.33 -1.37 -4.33
C LEU A 161 11.73 -0.17 -3.59
N ARG A 162 12.30 0.16 -2.43
CA ARG A 162 11.90 1.29 -1.59
C ARG A 162 13.05 2.26 -1.40
N GLU A 163 12.75 3.54 -1.52
CA GLU A 163 13.67 4.62 -1.17
C GLU A 163 13.49 5.04 0.29
N PHE A 164 14.60 5.32 0.97
CA PHE A 164 14.58 5.92 2.30
C PHE A 164 15.69 6.95 2.47
N ASP A 165 15.38 7.97 3.27
CA ASP A 165 16.32 9.05 3.58
C ASP A 165 17.47 8.52 4.44
N ASN A 166 18.67 9.06 4.19
CA ASN A 166 19.83 8.78 5.03
C ASN A 166 19.61 9.33 6.44
N PRO A 167 19.46 8.48 7.48
CA PRO A 167 19.23 8.95 8.84
C PRO A 167 20.40 9.77 9.39
N ASN A 168 21.60 9.65 8.80
CA ASN A 168 22.81 10.31 9.27
C ASN A 168 23.14 11.62 8.54
N GLY A 169 22.29 12.09 7.60
CA GLY A 169 22.26 13.47 7.05
C GLY A 169 23.53 14.04 6.40
N ARG A 170 24.66 13.34 6.41
CA ARG A 170 25.97 13.85 5.98
C ARG A 170 26.25 13.65 4.50
N ILE A 171 25.50 12.77 3.84
CA ILE A 171 25.63 12.50 2.41
C ILE A 171 24.22 12.53 1.81
N PRO A 172 23.97 13.30 0.73
CA PRO A 172 22.67 13.35 0.04
C PRO A 172 22.34 12.06 -0.74
N ALA A 173 23.00 10.95 -0.45
CA ALA A 173 22.74 9.66 -1.07
C ALA A 173 21.42 9.09 -0.56
N ARG A 174 20.50 8.79 -1.48
CA ARG A 174 19.32 7.99 -1.19
C ARG A 174 19.74 6.55 -0.96
N PHE A 175 19.16 5.91 0.04
CA PHE A 175 19.31 4.48 0.20
C PHE A 175 18.13 3.75 -0.40
N TYR A 176 18.43 2.58 -0.93
CA TYR A 176 17.48 1.70 -1.56
C TYR A 176 17.42 0.39 -0.79
N GLN A 177 16.21 -0.08 -0.50
CA GLN A 177 15.94 -1.37 0.12
C GLN A 177 15.12 -2.22 -0.83
N PHE A 178 15.53 -3.48 -1.01
CA PHE A 178 14.71 -4.50 -1.63
C PHE A 178 13.90 -5.24 -0.56
N VAL A 179 12.61 -5.38 -0.83
CA VAL A 179 11.72 -6.31 -0.13
C VAL A 179 11.43 -7.46 -1.10
N ASP A 180 12.09 -8.57 -0.88
CA ASP A 180 11.96 -9.76 -1.72
C ASP A 180 10.73 -10.58 -1.30
N ILE A 181 9.71 -10.59 -2.15
CA ILE A 181 8.42 -11.20 -1.82
C ILE A 181 8.53 -12.72 -1.80
N TRP A 182 9.43 -13.33 -2.57
CA TRP A 182 9.64 -14.79 -2.48
C TRP A 182 10.15 -15.21 -1.09
N VAL A 183 11.03 -14.42 -0.48
CA VAL A 183 11.50 -14.69 0.89
C VAL A 183 10.34 -14.54 1.86
N LEU A 184 9.53 -13.50 1.72
CA LEU A 184 8.33 -13.32 2.55
C LEU A 184 7.37 -14.51 2.42
N ARG A 185 7.19 -15.07 1.22
CA ARG A 185 6.34 -16.26 0.99
C ARG A 185 6.86 -17.47 1.76
N GLU A 186 8.17 -17.68 1.82
CA GLU A 186 8.78 -18.75 2.63
C GLU A 186 8.50 -18.55 4.14
N TYR A 187 8.63 -17.33 4.64
CA TYR A 187 8.28 -17.00 6.03
C TYR A 187 6.78 -17.21 6.31
N LEU A 188 5.90 -16.76 5.41
CA LEU A 188 4.46 -16.96 5.54
C LEU A 188 4.08 -18.44 5.48
N GLU A 189 4.76 -19.24 4.67
CA GLU A 189 4.55 -20.68 4.62
C GLU A 189 4.84 -21.34 5.98
N LEU A 190 5.94 -20.94 6.63
CA LEU A 190 6.30 -21.43 7.96
C LEU A 190 5.32 -20.94 9.03
N GLU A 191 4.92 -19.68 8.96
CA GLU A 191 4.09 -19.04 9.98
C GLU A 191 2.62 -19.50 9.91
N MET A 192 2.06 -19.58 8.70
CA MET A 192 0.64 -19.88 8.47
C MET A 192 0.29 -21.38 8.56
N LYS A 193 1.26 -22.28 8.34
CA LYS A 193 1.00 -23.72 8.35
C LYS A 193 0.63 -24.23 9.74
N THR A 194 -0.40 -25.08 9.78
CA THR A 194 -0.84 -25.80 10.97
C THR A 194 -0.29 -27.23 10.93
N PRO A 195 0.39 -27.71 11.99
CA PRO A 195 0.90 -29.08 12.04
C PRO A 195 -0.19 -30.13 11.81
N GLY A 196 0.10 -31.13 10.99
CA GLY A 196 -0.81 -32.27 10.75
C GLY A 196 -1.82 -32.07 9.62
N CYS A 197 -1.82 -30.92 8.94
CA CYS A 197 -2.72 -30.63 7.81
C CYS A 197 -1.92 -30.53 6.50
N LYS A 198 -2.43 -31.10 5.40
CA LYS A 198 -1.92 -30.79 4.05
C LYS A 198 -2.52 -29.46 3.61
N GLN A 199 -1.71 -28.41 3.62
CA GLN A 199 -2.12 -27.07 3.21
C GLN A 199 -1.31 -26.62 1.99
N ASP A 200 -2.02 -26.12 0.98
CA ASP A 200 -1.52 -25.36 -0.16
C ASP A 200 -1.06 -23.96 0.29
N THR A 201 0.20 -23.61 -0.03
CA THR A 201 0.83 -22.34 0.32
C THR A 201 0.15 -21.16 -0.37
N GLU A 202 -0.28 -21.29 -1.62
CA GLU A 202 -0.90 -20.18 -2.37
C GLU A 202 -2.21 -19.76 -1.73
N ARG A 203 -3.00 -20.75 -1.29
CA ARG A 203 -4.26 -20.50 -0.60
C ARG A 203 -4.08 -19.95 0.81
N LEU A 204 -2.98 -20.30 1.49
CA LEU A 204 -2.62 -19.69 2.78
C LEU A 204 -2.24 -18.21 2.59
N ILE A 205 -1.54 -17.87 1.51
CA ILE A 205 -1.21 -16.49 1.16
C ILE A 205 -2.48 -15.68 0.86
N ASP A 206 -3.42 -16.24 0.11
CA ASP A 206 -4.72 -15.60 -0.17
C ASP A 206 -5.48 -15.29 1.13
N ASP A 207 -5.56 -16.27 2.03
CA ASP A 207 -6.18 -16.09 3.34
C ASP A 207 -5.43 -15.07 4.20
N PHE A 208 -4.09 -15.06 4.16
CA PHE A 208 -3.25 -14.09 4.86
C PHE A 208 -3.53 -12.64 4.39
N ILE A 209 -3.59 -12.42 3.07
CA ILE A 209 -3.94 -11.11 2.51
C ILE A 209 -5.32 -10.67 3.02
N PHE A 210 -6.28 -11.59 3.02
CA PHE A 210 -7.64 -11.31 3.47
C PHE A 210 -7.70 -10.95 4.97
N ILE A 211 -7.03 -11.70 5.86
CA ILE A 211 -7.00 -11.33 7.30
C ILE A 211 -6.29 -10.00 7.53
N CYS A 212 -5.25 -9.66 6.76
CA CYS A 212 -4.61 -8.35 6.86
C CYS A 212 -5.58 -7.20 6.51
N PHE A 213 -6.53 -7.39 5.60
CA PHE A 213 -7.57 -6.39 5.31
C PHE A 213 -8.45 -6.06 6.52
N LEU A 214 -8.56 -6.94 7.51
CA LEU A 214 -9.32 -6.70 8.74
C LEU A 214 -8.64 -5.67 9.67
N THR A 215 -7.33 -5.48 9.54
CA THR A 215 -6.59 -4.42 10.27
C THR A 215 -6.85 -3.01 9.70
N GLY A 216 -7.63 -2.93 8.63
CA GLY A 216 -8.00 -1.72 7.91
C GLY A 216 -7.17 -1.55 6.64
N ASN A 217 -7.82 -1.08 5.58
CA ASN A 217 -7.19 -0.72 4.31
C ASN A 217 -7.91 0.49 3.71
N ASP A 218 -7.60 0.87 2.47
CA ASP A 218 -8.21 2.00 1.78
C ASP A 218 -9.72 1.87 1.47
N PHE A 219 -10.35 0.75 1.80
CA PHE A 219 -11.75 0.49 1.51
C PHE A 219 -12.56 0.08 2.74
N ILE A 220 -11.91 -0.57 3.70
CA ILE A 220 -12.52 -1.13 4.90
C ILE A 220 -11.98 -0.37 6.13
N PRO A 221 -12.84 0.16 7.01
CA PRO A 221 -12.38 0.76 8.25
C PRO A 221 -11.71 -0.29 9.14
N ARG A 222 -10.70 0.13 9.90
CA ARG A 222 -10.05 -0.73 10.88
C ARG A 222 -11.06 -1.19 11.95
N ILE A 223 -10.99 -2.47 12.33
CA ILE A 223 -11.72 -2.98 13.50
C ILE A 223 -11.08 -2.38 14.77
N PRO A 224 -11.84 -1.73 15.68
CA PRO A 224 -11.27 -1.00 16.83
C PRO A 224 -10.40 -1.84 17.77
N SER A 225 -10.66 -3.14 17.87
CA SER A 225 -9.88 -4.09 18.66
C SER A 225 -8.54 -4.47 18.01
N LEU A 226 -8.31 -4.17 16.74
CA LEU A 226 -7.13 -4.61 15.98
C LEU A 226 -6.22 -3.45 15.59
N GLU A 227 -5.14 -3.25 16.35
CA GLU A 227 -4.08 -2.29 16.00
C GLU A 227 -2.77 -3.01 15.63
N ILE A 228 -2.18 -2.66 14.48
CA ILE A 228 -0.94 -3.28 14.00
C ILE A 228 0.21 -3.11 15.02
N ASN A 229 0.26 -1.95 15.69
CA ASN A 229 1.27 -1.67 16.71
C ASN A 229 1.07 -2.49 18.01
N GLU A 230 -0.07 -3.17 18.14
CA GLU A 230 -0.41 -4.05 19.26
C GLU A 230 -0.43 -5.53 18.82
N PHE A 231 0.39 -5.90 17.82
CA PHE A 231 0.54 -7.29 17.34
C PHE A 231 -0.76 -7.89 16.78
N ALA A 232 -1.64 -7.07 16.20
CA ALA A 232 -2.91 -7.55 15.65
C ALA A 232 -2.74 -8.58 14.53
N VAL A 233 -1.69 -8.49 13.71
CA VAL A 233 -1.43 -9.47 12.64
C VAL A 233 -1.10 -10.83 13.24
N ASP A 234 -0.25 -10.87 14.26
CA ASP A 234 0.12 -12.09 14.97
C ASP A 234 -1.11 -12.76 15.60
N LEU A 235 -1.97 -11.96 16.27
CA LEU A 235 -3.23 -12.45 16.82
C LEU A 235 -4.15 -13.04 15.73
N LEU A 236 -4.29 -12.36 14.58
CA LEU A 236 -5.13 -12.84 13.49
C LEU A 236 -4.61 -14.17 12.92
N ILE A 237 -3.29 -14.33 12.78
CA ILE A 237 -2.67 -15.59 12.37
C ILE A 237 -2.93 -16.69 13.40
N GLU A 238 -2.79 -16.39 14.70
CA GLU A 238 -3.03 -17.35 15.77
C GLU A 238 -4.49 -17.82 15.79
N VAL A 239 -5.45 -16.90 15.72
CA VAL A 239 -6.88 -17.21 15.62
C VAL A 239 -7.15 -18.03 14.35
N TYR A 240 -6.54 -17.67 13.22
CA TYR A 240 -6.70 -18.41 11.98
C TYR A 240 -6.22 -19.87 12.13
N LYS A 241 -5.03 -20.09 12.68
CA LYS A 241 -4.44 -21.43 12.86
C LYS A 241 -5.26 -22.30 13.82
N THR A 242 -5.72 -21.74 14.93
CA THR A 242 -6.51 -22.46 15.94
C THR A 242 -7.92 -22.80 15.44
N THR A 243 -8.46 -22.01 14.52
CA THR A 243 -9.80 -22.20 13.96
C THR A 243 -9.81 -22.96 12.63
N PHE A 244 -8.69 -23.04 11.90
CA PHE A 244 -8.60 -23.62 10.55
C PHE A 244 -9.34 -24.97 10.40
N ASN A 245 -9.09 -25.89 11.33
CA ASN A 245 -9.74 -27.22 11.34
C ASN A 245 -11.24 -27.15 11.70
N LYS A 246 -11.63 -26.28 12.63
CA LYS A 246 -13.03 -26.06 13.04
C LYS A 246 -13.86 -25.43 11.91
N MET A 247 -13.22 -24.55 11.13
CA MET A 247 -13.83 -23.88 9.99
C MET A 247 -14.00 -24.81 8.79
N GLY A 248 -13.11 -25.80 8.65
CA GLY A 248 -13.13 -26.75 7.54
C GLY A 248 -12.25 -26.31 6.36
N GLY A 249 -11.22 -25.49 6.61
CA GLY A 249 -10.22 -25.07 5.63
C GLY A 249 -10.24 -23.57 5.34
N TYR A 250 -9.76 -23.20 4.15
CA TYR A 250 -9.50 -21.83 3.71
C TYR A 250 -10.73 -20.91 3.71
N MET A 251 -10.54 -19.63 3.98
CA MET A 251 -11.63 -18.63 3.95
C MET A 251 -11.88 -18.08 2.55
N VAL A 252 -10.82 -17.95 1.75
CA VAL A 252 -10.84 -17.40 0.41
C VAL A 252 -10.81 -18.53 -0.63
N ASN A 253 -11.58 -18.35 -1.70
CA ASN A 253 -11.59 -19.20 -2.87
C ASN A 253 -11.45 -18.37 -4.15
N THR A 254 -10.22 -18.28 -4.64
CA THR A 254 -9.84 -17.55 -5.86
C THR A 254 -10.07 -18.36 -7.15
N ASP A 255 -10.41 -19.66 -7.06
CA ASP A 255 -10.68 -20.51 -8.24
C ASP A 255 -11.89 -20.01 -9.06
N LYS A 256 -12.79 -19.25 -8.42
CA LYS A 256 -13.99 -18.67 -9.02
C LYS A 256 -13.80 -17.26 -9.59
N ILE A 257 -12.58 -16.76 -9.74
CA ILE A 257 -12.29 -15.42 -10.32
C ILE A 257 -12.93 -15.17 -11.69
N LYS A 258 -13.21 -16.23 -12.47
CA LYS A 258 -13.89 -16.10 -13.77
C LYS A 258 -15.42 -16.08 -13.68
N ASP A 259 -15.98 -16.39 -12.52
CA ASP A 259 -17.42 -16.38 -12.28
C ASP A 259 -17.85 -14.99 -11.80
N LYS A 260 -18.65 -14.30 -12.63
CA LYS A 260 -19.18 -12.96 -12.32
C LYS A 260 -20.05 -12.94 -11.06
N TYR A 261 -20.57 -14.10 -10.64
CA TYR A 261 -21.35 -14.29 -9.41
C TYR A 261 -20.63 -15.18 -8.40
N GLY A 262 -19.33 -15.45 -8.61
CA GLY A 262 -18.52 -16.28 -7.75
C GLY A 262 -18.48 -15.72 -6.33
N VAL A 263 -18.84 -16.55 -5.36
CA VAL A 263 -18.62 -16.23 -3.95
C VAL A 263 -17.15 -16.53 -3.63
N TYR A 264 -16.38 -15.47 -3.40
CA TYR A 264 -14.95 -15.53 -3.10
C TYR A 264 -14.64 -15.86 -1.63
N LEU A 265 -15.62 -15.61 -0.76
CA LEU A 265 -15.50 -15.77 0.68
C LEU A 265 -16.45 -16.85 1.18
N GLU A 266 -15.91 -17.86 1.83
CA GLU A 266 -16.72 -18.88 2.49
C GLU A 266 -17.31 -18.31 3.78
N VAL A 267 -18.49 -17.68 3.67
CA VAL A 267 -19.13 -16.91 4.76
C VAL A 267 -19.29 -17.72 6.06
N THR A 268 -19.62 -19.01 5.96
CA THR A 268 -19.76 -19.89 7.12
C THR A 268 -18.45 -20.15 7.85
N ARG A 269 -17.31 -20.09 7.14
CA ARG A 269 -15.96 -20.18 7.73
C ARG A 269 -15.59 -18.85 8.36
N LEU A 270 -15.87 -17.75 7.65
CA LEU A 270 -15.64 -16.40 8.13
C LEU A 270 -16.40 -16.10 9.44
N GLU A 271 -17.64 -16.55 9.56
CA GLU A 271 -18.44 -16.43 10.78
C GLU A 271 -17.76 -17.10 11.98
N LYS A 272 -17.25 -18.33 11.79
CA LYS A 272 -16.51 -19.06 12.83
C LYS A 272 -15.20 -18.36 13.19
N PHE A 273 -14.48 -17.81 12.22
CA PHE A 273 -13.28 -17.01 12.45
C PHE A 273 -13.59 -15.78 13.33
N PHE A 274 -14.59 -14.99 12.94
CA PHE A 274 -14.99 -13.81 13.70
C PHE A 274 -15.55 -14.15 15.08
N HIS A 275 -16.24 -15.29 15.23
CA HIS A 275 -16.70 -15.74 16.52
C HIS A 275 -15.51 -15.91 17.49
N GLU A 276 -14.46 -16.59 17.06
CA GLU A 276 -13.28 -16.84 17.90
C GLU A 276 -12.46 -15.57 18.12
N LEU A 277 -12.37 -14.69 17.11
CA LEU A 277 -11.77 -13.37 17.27
C LEU A 277 -12.50 -12.50 18.30
N SER A 278 -13.84 -12.56 18.33
CA SER A 278 -14.65 -11.75 19.25
C SER A 278 -14.42 -12.12 20.73
N LEU A 279 -13.98 -13.35 21.01
CA LEU A 279 -13.60 -13.78 22.37
C LEU A 279 -12.36 -13.06 22.91
N CYS A 280 -11.56 -12.45 22.05
CA CYS A 280 -10.35 -11.70 22.42
C CYS A 280 -10.62 -10.20 22.62
N GLU A 281 -11.71 -9.65 22.07
CA GLU A 281 -11.91 -8.20 21.99
C GLU A 281 -11.98 -7.50 23.34
N GLU A 282 -12.75 -8.05 24.29
CA GLU A 282 -12.89 -7.47 25.62
C GLU A 282 -11.53 -7.35 26.32
N LYS A 283 -10.71 -8.40 26.25
CA LYS A 283 -9.38 -8.42 26.87
C LYS A 283 -8.46 -7.37 26.26
N ILE A 284 -8.51 -7.19 24.94
CA ILE A 284 -7.68 -6.20 24.24
C ILE A 284 -8.08 -4.79 24.65
N LEU A 285 -9.38 -4.48 24.63
CA LEU A 285 -9.88 -3.15 24.95
C LEU A 285 -9.64 -2.78 26.43
N LEU A 286 -9.86 -3.72 27.35
CA LEU A 286 -9.54 -3.52 28.76
C LEU A 286 -8.05 -3.28 28.95
N LYS A 287 -7.19 -4.06 28.28
CA LYS A 287 -5.74 -3.88 28.41
C LYS A 287 -5.28 -2.53 27.89
N ARG A 288 -5.85 -2.07 26.77
CA ARG A 288 -5.56 -0.75 26.22
C ARG A 288 -5.98 0.36 27.17
N TYR A 289 -7.16 0.23 27.78
CA TYR A 289 -7.65 1.18 28.79
C TYR A 289 -6.69 1.27 29.99
N GLU A 290 -6.28 0.14 30.57
CA GLU A 290 -5.32 0.10 31.69
C GLU A 290 -4.00 0.81 31.34
N LEU A 291 -3.45 0.56 30.15
CA LEU A 291 -2.18 1.16 29.73
C LEU A 291 -2.30 2.68 29.53
N GLN A 292 -3.46 3.16 29.07
CA GLN A 292 -3.72 4.59 28.96
C GLN A 292 -3.77 5.24 30.34
N GLU A 293 -4.45 4.65 31.33
CA GLU A 293 -4.48 5.20 32.69
C GLU A 293 -3.07 5.33 33.31
N VAL A 294 -2.21 4.33 33.11
CA VAL A 294 -0.81 4.39 33.58
C VAL A 294 -0.01 5.50 32.91
N CYS A 295 -0.26 5.80 31.63
CA CYS A 295 0.44 6.86 30.90
C CYS A 295 -0.05 8.26 31.30
N TYR A 296 -1.33 8.43 31.65
CA TYR A 296 -1.89 9.72 32.12
C TYR A 296 -1.58 10.01 33.59
N HIS A 297 -1.32 8.97 34.38
CA HIS A 297 -0.90 9.07 35.78
C HIS A 297 0.44 8.35 36.00
N PRO A 298 1.55 8.85 35.41
CA PRO A 298 2.87 8.34 35.76
C PRO A 298 3.05 8.64 37.25
N CYS A 299 3.31 7.61 38.05
CA CYS A 299 3.37 7.67 39.51
C CYS A 299 3.94 9.00 40.05
N GLN A 300 3.17 9.66 40.92
CA GLN A 300 3.70 10.62 41.90
C GLN A 300 4.71 9.96 42.83
#